data_AF-A0A8H8DA05-F1
#
_entry.id   AF-A0A8H8DA05-F1
#
_cell.length_a   1.000
_cell.length_b   1.000
_cell.length_c   1.000
_cell.angle_alpha   90.00
_cell.angle_beta   90.00
_cell.angle_gamma   90.00
#
_symmetry.space_group_name_H-M   'P 1'
#
loop_
_entity.id
_entity.type
_entity.pdbx_description
1 polymer ?
#
loop_
_entity_poly.entity_id
_entity_poly.type
_entity_poly.pdbx_seq_one_letter_code
_entity_poly.pdbx_strand_id
1 'polypeptide(L)'
;MSKHSESQSFADDRAQSPSKSGPVTPTKKINKISVSERGFSIGDFTKRDTSPGSPSRNGITRSHWKQSQSQAHLNCKICGKRLNVKNGIVNCRKCGELFCNDHTHYRVKLRNPVGSEKIPQYESSKDGIWCRCCETCFEGSRVTEVYVRDRTRDFSIKRQEQLDLNKLHRTKVQRNFIKLANFMVEKKSAQQKSIFSFFHNIDDEEKGIVGANWAIDNSVTNCTICFTRFNFLIRKHHCRLCGEIVCDDSNGVRRNCSMFVPLAVFVEKLPNLNYSAKFRDEFDLRDDELRFRCCVNCKNALLHDWKRDHDSDDFYYEEIFALYEGMLLQKSVIEKLMPVYEQGTSTEDEAKTGHKLTMSLKDLENSILYFKKKFFHKEGDTLLVRQEYLHYNRMLLNIYQGMATFLHDNLIEYKAISDRNKPQELASPKEENSPPVPRLTKKQIRELREQLMVLNEQKFLVEGQIQQFTKDRKFDELNSLITNKEEISATIAQLEEELGEFGF
;
A
#
# COMPACT_ATOMS: atom_id res chain seq x y z
N MET A 1 -21.51 11.97 -81.07
CA MET A 1 -20.08 11.77 -80.75
C MET A 1 -20.00 10.49 -79.93
N SER A 2 -20.14 9.35 -80.59
CA SER A 2 -19.04 8.46 -81.05
C SER A 2 -18.58 7.54 -79.90
N LYS A 3 -18.53 6.21 -79.99
CA LYS A 3 -19.04 5.19 -80.94
C LYS A 3 -18.51 3.84 -80.39
N HIS A 4 -19.22 2.74 -80.70
CA HIS A 4 -18.76 1.32 -80.70
C HIS A 4 -18.49 0.62 -79.35
N SER A 5 -19.21 -0.45 -78.96
CA SER A 5 -19.44 -1.79 -79.54
C SER A 5 -18.20 -2.67 -79.54
N GLU A 6 -18.21 -3.79 -78.79
CA GLU A 6 -18.15 -5.14 -79.36
C GLU A 6 -18.28 -6.25 -78.30
N SER A 7 -18.90 -7.31 -78.77
CA SER A 7 -19.33 -8.57 -78.18
C SER A 7 -18.29 -9.68 -78.34
N GLN A 8 -18.30 -10.69 -77.46
CA GLN A 8 -18.16 -12.14 -77.76
C GLN A 8 -17.84 -12.91 -76.44
N SER A 9 -18.01 -14.22 -76.33
CA SER A 9 -19.22 -15.06 -76.23
C SER A 9 -18.74 -16.52 -76.05
N PHE A 10 -19.44 -17.34 -75.25
CA PHE A 10 -19.37 -18.82 -75.16
C PHE A 10 -18.04 -19.42 -74.61
N ALA A 11 -17.98 -20.55 -73.91
CA ALA A 11 -18.82 -21.74 -73.92
C ALA A 11 -18.73 -22.57 -72.61
N ASP A 12 -19.67 -23.51 -72.50
CA ASP A 12 -19.86 -24.61 -71.54
C ASP A 12 -18.61 -25.48 -71.25
N ASP A 13 -18.55 -26.12 -70.06
CA ASP A 13 -18.76 -27.59 -69.98
C ASP A 13 -18.73 -28.20 -68.55
N ARG A 14 -19.74 -29.05 -68.33
CA ARG A 14 -19.77 -30.35 -67.63
C ARG A 14 -18.97 -30.65 -66.33
N ALA A 15 -19.80 -30.93 -65.31
CA ALA A 15 -19.90 -32.18 -64.54
C ALA A 15 -18.68 -32.79 -63.84
N GLN A 16 -18.74 -32.86 -62.49
CA GLN A 16 -18.47 -34.07 -61.72
C GLN A 16 -19.13 -34.04 -60.32
N SER A 17 -19.86 -35.11 -60.02
CA SER A 17 -20.56 -35.42 -58.76
C SER A 17 -19.60 -36.00 -57.68
N PRO A 18 -20.05 -36.17 -56.42
CA PRO A 18 -19.22 -35.95 -55.22
C PRO A 18 -18.55 -37.22 -54.66
N SER A 19 -17.41 -37.05 -53.98
CA SER A 19 -16.84 -38.09 -53.12
C SER A 19 -17.37 -37.96 -51.69
N LYS A 20 -17.98 -39.04 -51.20
CA LYS A 20 -18.50 -39.20 -49.85
C LYS A 20 -17.36 -39.27 -48.83
N SER A 21 -17.45 -38.55 -47.71
CA SER A 21 -16.74 -38.90 -46.47
C SER A 21 -17.73 -38.96 -45.30
N GLY A 22 -17.52 -39.97 -44.44
CA GLY A 22 -18.52 -40.60 -43.57
C GLY A 22 -18.99 -39.83 -42.33
N PRO A 23 -19.80 -40.48 -41.47
CA PRO A 23 -20.57 -39.82 -40.42
C PRO A 23 -19.67 -39.42 -39.25
N VAL A 24 -19.66 -38.13 -38.93
CA VAL A 24 -19.03 -37.58 -37.71
C VAL A 24 -19.97 -37.85 -36.53
N THR A 25 -19.53 -38.66 -35.57
CA THR A 25 -20.26 -38.92 -34.33
C THR A 25 -20.43 -37.63 -33.53
N PRO A 26 -21.65 -37.23 -33.12
CA PRO A 26 -21.86 -35.99 -32.38
C PRO A 26 -21.34 -36.14 -30.95
N THR A 27 -20.50 -35.21 -30.52
CA THR A 27 -20.05 -35.12 -29.14
C THR A 27 -21.23 -34.73 -28.24
N LYS A 28 -21.46 -35.48 -27.15
CA LYS A 28 -22.49 -35.17 -26.15
C LYS A 28 -22.28 -33.74 -25.62
N LYS A 29 -23.30 -32.90 -25.78
CA LYS A 29 -23.39 -31.56 -25.18
C LYS A 29 -23.39 -31.71 -23.66
N ILE A 30 -22.38 -31.19 -22.99
CA ILE A 30 -22.42 -30.94 -21.54
C ILE A 30 -22.87 -29.50 -21.37
N ASN A 31 -24.12 -29.31 -20.94
CA ASN A 31 -24.63 -28.00 -20.57
C ASN A 31 -23.91 -27.55 -19.29
N LYS A 32 -23.08 -26.51 -19.37
CA LYS A 32 -22.57 -25.80 -18.19
C LYS A 32 -23.38 -24.53 -17.98
N ILE A 33 -24.03 -24.45 -16.83
CA ILE A 33 -24.79 -23.30 -16.36
C ILE A 33 -23.80 -22.25 -15.84
N SER A 34 -23.90 -21.00 -16.28
CA SER A 34 -23.15 -19.88 -15.70
C SER A 34 -24.09 -18.74 -15.32
N VAL A 35 -23.94 -18.21 -14.11
CA VAL A 35 -24.73 -17.10 -13.57
C VAL A 35 -24.03 -15.78 -13.87
N SER A 36 -24.77 -14.76 -14.35
CA SER A 36 -24.28 -13.38 -14.48
C SER A 36 -25.36 -12.37 -14.05
N GLU A 37 -24.95 -11.15 -13.75
CA GLU A 37 -25.76 -10.06 -13.16
C GLU A 37 -26.93 -9.53 -14.02
N ARG A 38 -27.20 -10.12 -15.20
CA ARG A 38 -28.30 -9.71 -16.10
C ARG A 38 -29.35 -10.79 -16.36
N GLY A 39 -29.43 -11.81 -15.51
CA GLY A 39 -30.47 -12.84 -15.57
C GLY A 39 -30.12 -14.09 -16.39
N PHE A 40 -31.05 -15.06 -16.37
CA PHE A 40 -30.90 -16.40 -16.96
C PHE A 40 -30.83 -16.35 -18.49
N SER A 41 -29.75 -16.88 -19.07
CA SER A 41 -29.64 -17.10 -20.51
C SER A 41 -29.11 -18.52 -20.79
N ILE A 42 -29.94 -19.34 -21.42
CA ILE A 42 -29.59 -20.66 -21.97
C ILE A 42 -29.30 -20.43 -23.46
N GLY A 43 -28.02 -20.34 -23.83
CA GLY A 43 -27.66 -20.21 -25.23
C GLY A 43 -26.15 -20.09 -25.45
N ASP A 44 -25.53 -21.18 -25.88
CA ASP A 44 -24.30 -21.12 -26.66
C ASP A 44 -24.58 -20.26 -27.91
N PHE A 45 -23.90 -19.11 -28.06
CA PHE A 45 -23.74 -18.51 -29.39
C PHE A 45 -22.80 -19.40 -30.22
N THR A 46 -23.29 -20.58 -30.59
CA THR A 46 -22.77 -21.40 -31.68
C THR A 46 -23.76 -21.31 -32.84
N LYS A 47 -23.80 -20.15 -33.51
CA LYS A 47 -24.11 -20.20 -34.93
C LYS A 47 -22.95 -20.96 -35.58
N ARG A 48 -23.31 -22.10 -36.19
CA ARG A 48 -22.42 -22.96 -36.97
C ARG A 48 -21.72 -22.11 -38.04
N ASP A 49 -20.41 -21.95 -37.91
CA ASP A 49 -19.53 -21.58 -39.02
C ASP A 49 -18.39 -22.60 -39.05
N THR A 50 -18.67 -23.73 -39.68
CA THR A 50 -17.72 -24.80 -39.99
C THR A 50 -17.00 -24.53 -41.30
N SER A 51 -16.47 -23.31 -41.47
CA SER A 51 -15.66 -22.95 -42.64
C SER A 51 -14.37 -22.25 -42.18
N PRO A 52 -13.17 -22.81 -42.52
CA PRO A 52 -11.90 -22.15 -42.27
C PRO A 52 -11.72 -21.01 -43.29
N GLY A 53 -12.30 -19.84 -43.00
CA GLY A 53 -12.17 -18.68 -43.89
C GLY A 53 -13.10 -17.50 -43.63
N SER A 54 -14.10 -17.61 -42.75
CA SER A 54 -15.00 -16.50 -42.43
C SER A 54 -14.65 -15.89 -41.06
N PRO A 55 -14.24 -14.61 -40.99
CA PRO A 55 -14.28 -13.89 -39.72
C PRO A 55 -15.75 -13.61 -39.42
N SER A 56 -16.37 -14.42 -38.55
CA SER A 56 -17.67 -14.06 -37.99
C SER A 56 -17.55 -12.64 -37.43
N ARG A 57 -18.51 -11.75 -37.76
CA ARG A 57 -18.48 -10.32 -37.44
C ARG A 57 -18.15 -9.97 -35.98
N ASN A 58 -18.26 -10.93 -35.05
CA ASN A 58 -18.03 -10.78 -33.61
C ASN A 58 -17.06 -11.85 -33.02
N GLY A 59 -16.18 -12.47 -33.80
CA GLY A 59 -15.32 -13.58 -33.35
C GLY A 59 -13.83 -13.39 -33.61
N ILE A 60 -12.99 -13.92 -32.71
CA ILE A 60 -11.53 -13.95 -32.89
C ILE A 60 -11.14 -14.97 -33.96
N THR A 61 -10.23 -14.57 -34.86
CA THR A 61 -9.69 -15.38 -35.95
C THR A 61 -9.06 -16.67 -35.45
N ARG A 62 -9.22 -17.73 -36.23
CA ARG A 62 -8.68 -19.08 -35.96
C ARG A 62 -7.56 -19.46 -36.92
N SER A 63 -7.10 -18.55 -37.78
CA SER A 63 -6.05 -18.80 -38.77
C SER A 63 -4.74 -19.30 -38.16
N HIS A 64 -4.45 -18.90 -36.92
CA HIS A 64 -3.24 -19.25 -36.18
C HIS A 64 -3.36 -20.57 -35.38
N TRP A 65 -4.49 -21.27 -35.45
CA TRP A 65 -4.71 -22.49 -34.67
C TRP A 65 -3.96 -23.68 -35.26
N LYS A 66 -3.24 -24.41 -34.41
CA LYS A 66 -2.63 -25.68 -34.83
C LYS A 66 -3.71 -26.72 -35.10
N GLN A 67 -3.62 -27.34 -36.28
CA GLN A 67 -4.57 -28.33 -36.74
C GLN A 67 -4.38 -29.66 -36.00
N SER A 68 -5.50 -30.31 -35.65
CA SER A 68 -5.51 -31.59 -34.93
C SER A 68 -5.11 -32.80 -35.79
N GLN A 69 -4.94 -32.63 -37.10
CA GLN A 69 -4.71 -33.72 -38.04
C GLN A 69 -3.23 -33.93 -38.40
N SER A 70 -2.34 -32.99 -38.07
CA SER A 70 -0.94 -33.01 -38.50
C SER A 70 0.05 -33.59 -37.48
N GLN A 71 -0.40 -34.03 -36.30
CA GLN A 71 0.45 -34.61 -35.27
C GLN A 71 -0.01 -36.04 -34.93
N ALA A 72 0.89 -37.02 -35.07
CA ALA A 72 0.65 -38.41 -34.70
C ALA A 72 0.21 -38.56 -33.22
N HIS A 73 0.60 -37.60 -32.37
CA HIS A 73 0.20 -37.50 -30.97
C HIS A 73 -0.19 -36.05 -30.63
N LEU A 74 -1.47 -35.83 -30.35
CA LEU A 74 -1.98 -34.55 -29.85
C LEU A 74 -1.70 -34.46 -28.36
N ASN A 75 -0.73 -33.66 -27.93
CA ASN A 75 -0.36 -33.56 -26.53
C ASN A 75 -0.62 -32.14 -26.01
N CYS A 76 -1.00 -32.04 -24.73
CA CYS A 76 -1.12 -30.75 -24.07
C CYS A 76 0.25 -30.08 -23.99
N LYS A 77 0.35 -28.81 -24.42
CA LYS A 77 1.61 -28.05 -24.37
C LYS A 77 2.18 -27.86 -22.95
N ILE A 78 1.34 -27.86 -21.92
CA ILE A 78 1.78 -27.67 -20.51
C ILE A 78 2.08 -29.02 -19.85
N CYS A 79 1.09 -29.89 -19.71
CA CYS A 79 1.25 -31.13 -18.94
C CYS A 79 1.68 -32.36 -19.76
N GLY A 80 1.89 -32.22 -21.08
CA GLY A 80 2.29 -33.32 -21.96
C GLY A 80 1.26 -34.43 -22.17
N LYS A 81 0.13 -34.44 -21.43
CA LYS A 81 -0.91 -35.47 -21.53
C LYS A 81 -1.48 -35.55 -22.95
N ARG A 82 -1.67 -36.77 -23.46
CA ARG A 82 -2.34 -37.03 -24.74
C ARG A 82 -3.78 -36.53 -24.69
N LEU A 83 -4.12 -35.60 -25.57
CA LEU A 83 -5.43 -35.00 -25.71
C LEU A 83 -6.42 -35.96 -26.35
N ASN A 84 -7.61 -36.03 -25.79
CA ASN A 84 -8.72 -36.85 -26.23
C ASN A 84 -10.04 -36.15 -25.88
N VAL A 85 -11.17 -36.75 -26.26
CA VAL A 85 -12.50 -36.16 -26.04
C VAL A 85 -12.83 -35.98 -24.55
N LYS A 86 -12.26 -36.81 -23.66
CA LYS A 86 -12.52 -36.74 -22.20
C LYS A 86 -11.73 -35.62 -21.52
N ASN A 87 -10.43 -35.52 -21.78
CA ASN A 87 -9.60 -34.46 -21.16
C ASN A 87 -9.62 -33.14 -21.94
N GLY A 88 -10.16 -33.13 -23.16
CA GLY A 88 -10.40 -31.94 -23.97
C GLY A 88 -9.31 -31.69 -25.00
N ILE A 89 -9.71 -31.33 -26.22
CA ILE A 89 -8.84 -30.88 -27.31
C ILE A 89 -9.14 -29.41 -27.54
N VAL A 90 -8.40 -28.50 -26.90
CA VAL A 90 -8.73 -27.07 -26.87
C VAL A 90 -7.58 -26.22 -27.38
N ASN A 91 -7.81 -25.45 -28.44
CA ASN A 91 -6.88 -24.39 -28.85
C ASN A 91 -7.05 -23.13 -27.99
N CYS A 92 -5.95 -22.56 -27.51
CA CYS A 92 -5.95 -21.24 -26.89
C CYS A 92 -6.30 -20.17 -27.94
N ARG A 93 -7.20 -19.23 -27.61
CA ARG A 93 -7.65 -18.19 -28.56
C ARG A 93 -6.60 -17.10 -28.82
N LYS A 94 -5.54 -17.00 -28.00
CA LYS A 94 -4.44 -16.04 -28.15
C LYS A 94 -3.26 -16.64 -28.93
N CYS A 95 -2.74 -17.79 -28.51
CA CYS A 95 -1.55 -18.40 -29.11
C CYS A 95 -1.82 -19.53 -30.10
N GLY A 96 -3.05 -20.09 -30.15
CA GLY A 96 -3.43 -21.14 -31.11
C GLY A 96 -2.92 -22.55 -30.79
N GLU A 97 -2.12 -22.71 -29.74
CA GLU A 97 -1.58 -23.99 -29.27
C GLU A 97 -2.66 -24.88 -28.63
N LEU A 98 -2.39 -26.19 -28.57
CA LEU A 98 -3.31 -27.21 -28.05
C LEU A 98 -3.09 -27.54 -26.57
N PHE A 99 -4.20 -27.66 -25.83
CA PHE A 99 -4.21 -27.91 -24.40
C PHE A 99 -5.41 -28.78 -23.99
N CYS A 100 -5.32 -29.35 -22.79
CA CYS A 100 -6.47 -29.98 -22.13
C CYS A 100 -7.42 -28.93 -21.52
N ASN A 101 -8.57 -29.38 -21.03
CA ASN A 101 -9.55 -28.50 -20.39
C ASN A 101 -8.99 -27.78 -19.16
N ASP A 102 -8.23 -28.50 -18.34
CA ASP A 102 -7.64 -27.99 -17.10
C ASP A 102 -6.62 -26.89 -17.37
N HIS A 103 -5.85 -26.95 -18.45
CA HIS A 103 -4.86 -25.92 -18.77
C HIS A 103 -5.41 -24.77 -19.64
N THR A 104 -6.74 -24.72 -19.84
CA THR A 104 -7.39 -23.65 -20.61
C THR A 104 -8.61 -23.04 -19.93
N HIS A 105 -8.80 -23.23 -18.63
CA HIS A 105 -9.98 -22.70 -17.94
C HIS A 105 -9.97 -21.16 -17.77
N TYR A 106 -8.89 -20.50 -18.18
CA TYR A 106 -8.71 -19.06 -18.08
C TYR A 106 -9.39 -18.28 -19.21
N ARG A 107 -9.60 -16.98 -18.97
CA ARG A 107 -10.22 -16.05 -19.93
C ARG A 107 -9.42 -14.75 -20.03
N VAL A 108 -9.23 -14.28 -21.25
CA VAL A 108 -8.58 -13.00 -21.58
C VAL A 108 -9.41 -12.23 -22.61
N LYS A 109 -9.25 -10.92 -22.64
CA LYS A 109 -9.94 -10.04 -23.59
C LYS A 109 -9.04 -9.78 -24.80
N LEU A 110 -9.50 -10.13 -26.00
CA LEU A 110 -8.69 -10.13 -27.23
C LEU A 110 -9.34 -9.30 -28.35
N ARG A 111 -8.53 -8.79 -29.27
CA ARG A 111 -8.96 -8.31 -30.59
C ARG A 111 -8.32 -9.12 -31.72
N ASN A 112 -8.90 -9.03 -32.91
CA ASN A 112 -8.28 -9.58 -34.11
C ASN A 112 -6.98 -8.84 -34.45
N PRO A 113 -5.99 -9.53 -35.06
CA PRO A 113 -4.75 -8.89 -35.49
C PRO A 113 -5.03 -7.76 -36.48
N VAL A 114 -4.29 -6.66 -36.38
CA VAL A 114 -4.36 -5.49 -37.27
C VAL A 114 -3.02 -5.25 -37.95
N GLY A 115 -3.02 -4.90 -39.24
CA GLY A 115 -1.79 -4.58 -39.99
C GLY A 115 -0.85 -5.78 -40.12
N SER A 116 0.36 -5.66 -39.57
CA SER A 116 1.42 -6.69 -39.64
C SER A 116 1.33 -7.76 -38.54
N GLU A 117 0.36 -7.66 -37.63
CA GLU A 117 0.16 -8.62 -36.55
C GLU A 117 -0.31 -9.99 -37.08
N LYS A 118 0.28 -11.08 -36.58
CA LYS A 118 -0.04 -12.45 -37.04
C LYS A 118 -0.99 -13.22 -36.12
N ILE A 119 -1.11 -12.82 -34.86
CA ILE A 119 -1.95 -13.47 -33.84
C ILE A 119 -2.85 -12.44 -33.14
N PRO A 120 -3.99 -12.85 -32.57
CA PRO A 120 -4.86 -11.96 -31.79
C PRO A 120 -4.08 -11.25 -30.70
N GLN A 121 -4.45 -10.01 -30.36
CA GLN A 121 -3.76 -9.20 -29.34
C GLN A 121 -4.64 -8.92 -28.13
N TYR A 122 -4.03 -8.63 -26.98
CA TYR A 122 -4.77 -8.24 -25.78
C TYR A 122 -5.45 -6.88 -26.00
N GLU A 123 -6.70 -6.79 -25.57
CA GLU A 123 -7.52 -5.59 -25.73
C GLU A 123 -8.39 -5.39 -24.48
N SER A 124 -7.91 -4.56 -23.55
CA SER A 124 -8.59 -4.30 -22.28
C SER A 124 -9.75 -3.31 -22.41
N SER A 125 -9.85 -2.58 -23.52
CA SER A 125 -10.95 -1.64 -23.81
C SER A 125 -12.29 -2.35 -23.98
N LYS A 126 -13.39 -1.59 -24.11
CA LYS A 126 -14.74 -2.14 -24.29
C LYS A 126 -14.88 -3.00 -25.56
N ASP A 127 -14.04 -2.77 -26.57
CA ASP A 127 -14.12 -3.41 -27.88
C ASP A 127 -13.50 -4.82 -27.93
N GLY A 128 -12.75 -5.20 -26.89
CA GLY A 128 -12.17 -6.54 -26.80
C GLY A 128 -13.21 -7.64 -26.53
N ILE A 129 -12.91 -8.85 -26.98
CA ILE A 129 -13.78 -10.02 -26.90
C ILE A 129 -13.22 -11.01 -25.87
N TRP A 130 -14.03 -11.38 -24.87
CA TRP A 130 -13.65 -12.38 -23.86
C TRP A 130 -13.51 -13.77 -24.46
N CYS A 131 -12.30 -14.32 -24.38
CA CYS A 131 -11.91 -15.56 -25.03
C CYS A 131 -11.23 -16.51 -24.06
N ARG A 132 -11.46 -17.81 -24.25
CA ARG A 132 -10.77 -18.88 -23.51
C ARG A 132 -9.29 -18.92 -23.87
N CYS A 133 -8.39 -19.05 -22.90
CA CYS A 133 -6.96 -19.08 -23.13
C CYS A 133 -6.24 -20.07 -22.22
N CYS A 134 -4.99 -20.39 -22.54
CA CYS A 134 -4.11 -21.11 -21.64
C CYS A 134 -3.60 -20.21 -20.50
N GLU A 135 -3.08 -20.86 -19.46
CA GLU A 135 -2.48 -20.23 -18.28
C GLU A 135 -1.42 -19.18 -18.63
N THR A 136 -0.46 -19.55 -19.48
CA THR A 136 0.63 -18.67 -19.90
C THR A 136 0.13 -17.39 -20.58
N CYS A 137 -0.94 -17.48 -21.38
CA CYS A 137 -1.54 -16.30 -22.00
C CYS A 137 -2.37 -15.49 -21.00
N PHE A 138 -2.96 -16.13 -20.00
CA PHE A 138 -3.66 -15.43 -18.94
C PHE A 138 -2.71 -14.63 -18.06
N GLU A 139 -1.61 -15.22 -17.64
CA GLU A 139 -0.57 -14.54 -16.86
C GLU A 139 0.07 -13.40 -17.66
N GLY A 140 0.40 -13.62 -18.94
CA GLY A 140 0.93 -12.58 -19.82
C GLY A 140 -0.04 -11.42 -20.08
N SER A 141 -1.34 -11.58 -19.83
CA SER A 141 -2.33 -10.49 -19.94
C SER A 141 -2.37 -9.58 -18.71
N ARG A 142 -1.74 -9.98 -17.60
CA ARG A 142 -1.72 -9.23 -16.33
C ARG A 142 -0.69 -8.11 -16.31
N VAL A 143 0.03 -7.87 -17.40
CA VAL A 143 0.77 -6.63 -17.58
C VAL A 143 -0.23 -5.51 -17.83
N THR A 144 -0.87 -5.05 -16.74
CA THR A 144 -1.65 -3.81 -16.76
C THR A 144 -0.70 -2.68 -17.04
N GLU A 145 -0.72 -2.15 -18.27
CA GLU A 145 -0.28 -0.78 -18.53
C GLU A 145 -1.19 0.14 -17.71
N VAL A 146 -0.80 0.46 -16.49
CA VAL A 146 -1.51 1.44 -15.68
C VAL A 146 -1.07 2.81 -16.18
N TYR A 147 -2.03 3.61 -16.64
CA TYR A 147 -1.79 5.02 -16.89
C TYR A 147 -1.48 5.73 -15.57
N VAL A 148 -0.20 5.84 -15.23
CA VAL A 148 0.27 6.62 -14.08
C VAL A 148 0.45 8.07 -14.53
N ARG A 149 -0.22 9.00 -13.85
CA ARG A 149 -0.01 10.44 -14.05
C ARG A 149 0.62 11.02 -12.80
N ASP A 150 1.93 11.24 -12.86
CA ASP A 150 2.64 11.94 -11.79
C ASP A 150 2.13 13.39 -11.66
N ARG A 151 1.70 13.74 -10.45
CA ARG A 151 1.23 15.08 -10.06
C ARG A 151 2.09 15.69 -8.97
N THR A 152 3.23 15.09 -8.66
CA THR A 152 4.13 15.53 -7.58
C THR A 152 4.57 16.97 -7.80
N ARG A 153 4.91 17.34 -9.04
CA ARG A 153 5.26 18.73 -9.37
C ARG A 153 4.10 19.71 -9.12
N ASP A 154 2.91 19.38 -9.60
CA ASP A 154 1.71 20.22 -9.41
C ASP A 154 1.38 20.38 -7.92
N PHE A 155 1.51 19.29 -7.15
CA PHE A 155 1.34 19.29 -5.70
C PHE A 155 2.39 20.17 -5.01
N SER A 156 3.67 20.02 -5.36
CA SER A 156 4.76 20.80 -4.78
C SER A 156 4.59 22.29 -5.02
N ILE A 157 4.18 22.71 -6.22
CA ILE A 157 3.89 24.11 -6.54
C ILE A 157 2.75 24.63 -5.67
N LYS A 158 1.60 23.95 -5.65
CA LYS A 158 0.44 24.36 -4.83
C LYS A 158 0.75 24.38 -3.33
N ARG A 159 1.56 23.43 -2.86
CA ARG A 159 2.02 23.39 -1.48
C ARG A 159 2.89 24.61 -1.17
N GLN A 160 3.83 24.94 -2.06
CA GLN A 160 4.71 26.10 -1.88
C GLN A 160 3.92 27.41 -1.83
N GLU A 161 2.97 27.61 -2.75
CA GLU A 161 2.06 28.77 -2.72
C GLU A 161 1.35 28.92 -1.37
N GLN A 162 0.82 27.81 -0.83
CA GLN A 162 0.16 27.83 0.47
C GLN A 162 1.12 28.14 1.63
N LEU A 163 2.35 27.62 1.58
CA LEU A 163 3.39 27.92 2.57
C LEU A 163 3.78 29.40 2.53
N ASP A 164 3.93 29.97 1.34
CA ASP A 164 4.28 31.37 1.14
C ASP A 164 3.17 32.30 1.64
N LEU A 165 1.90 31.98 1.36
CA LEU A 165 0.75 32.71 1.90
C LEU A 165 0.72 32.66 3.44
N ASN A 166 0.96 31.50 4.03
CA ASN A 166 0.99 31.34 5.48
C ASN A 166 2.16 32.13 6.10
N LYS A 167 3.34 32.10 5.48
CA LYS A 167 4.52 32.85 5.92
C LYS A 167 4.26 34.36 5.85
N LEU A 168 3.68 34.84 4.74
CA LEU A 168 3.30 36.24 4.58
C LEU A 168 2.29 36.67 5.65
N HIS A 169 1.29 35.84 5.93
CA HIS A 169 0.31 36.12 6.99
C HIS A 169 0.99 36.24 8.37
N ARG A 170 1.90 35.31 8.72
CA ARG A 170 2.66 35.36 9.98
C ARG A 170 3.47 36.65 10.12
N THR A 171 4.23 37.02 9.08
CA THR A 171 5.03 38.26 9.11
C THR A 171 4.16 39.50 9.27
N LYS A 172 3.00 39.56 8.61
CA LYS A 172 2.03 40.66 8.78
C LYS A 172 1.49 40.73 10.21
N VAL A 173 1.07 39.59 10.76
CA VAL A 173 0.53 39.48 12.12
C VAL A 173 1.58 39.85 13.17
N GLN A 174 2.82 39.37 13.04
CA GLN A 174 3.93 39.76 13.93
C GLN A 174 4.20 41.26 13.91
N ARG A 175 4.29 41.86 12.71
CA ARG A 175 4.48 43.31 12.56
C ARG A 175 3.36 44.09 13.25
N ASN A 176 2.11 43.69 13.02
CA ASN A 176 0.95 44.37 13.60
C ASN A 176 0.88 44.18 15.11
N PHE A 177 1.29 43.02 15.62
CA PHE A 177 1.40 42.76 17.06
C PHE A 177 2.45 43.66 17.72
N ILE A 178 3.64 43.81 17.13
CA ILE A 178 4.68 44.72 17.64
C ILE A 178 4.15 46.16 17.72
N LYS A 179 3.49 46.63 16.65
CA LYS A 179 2.88 47.97 16.62
C LYS A 179 1.81 48.15 17.69
N LEU A 180 0.92 47.16 17.85
CA LEU A 180 -0.13 47.15 18.86
C LEU A 180 0.46 47.17 20.28
N ALA A 181 1.45 46.34 20.55
CA ALA A 181 2.11 46.26 21.85
C ALA A 181 2.75 47.60 22.24
N ASN A 182 3.52 48.20 21.32
CA ASN A 182 4.12 49.53 21.53
C ASN A 182 3.04 50.60 21.77
N PHE A 183 2.00 50.63 20.94
CA PHE A 183 0.90 51.59 21.06
C PHE A 183 0.17 51.48 22.40
N MET A 184 -0.13 50.27 22.86
CA MET A 184 -0.84 50.03 24.12
C MET A 184 -0.06 50.54 25.33
N VAL A 185 1.26 50.33 25.36
CA VAL A 185 2.14 50.85 26.43
C VAL A 185 2.26 52.36 26.35
N GLU A 186 2.49 52.92 25.16
CA GLU A 186 2.55 54.38 24.97
C GLU A 186 1.28 55.08 25.46
N LYS A 187 0.12 54.50 25.15
CA LYS A 187 -1.18 55.02 25.58
C LYS A 187 -1.38 54.92 27.08
N LYS A 188 -1.04 53.79 27.71
CA LYS A 188 -1.14 53.63 29.18
C LYS A 188 -0.30 54.68 29.90
N SER A 189 0.92 54.92 29.44
CA SER A 189 1.81 55.96 29.98
C SER A 189 1.31 57.38 29.74
N ALA A 190 0.57 57.63 28.65
CA ALA A 190 -0.06 58.92 28.36
C ALA A 190 -1.33 59.15 29.21
N GLN A 191 -2.14 58.11 29.43
CA GLN A 191 -3.36 58.19 30.25
C GLN A 191 -3.06 58.45 31.73
N GLN A 192 -1.95 57.92 32.27
CA GLN A 192 -1.50 58.26 33.62
C GLN A 192 -1.16 59.75 33.81
N LYS A 193 -0.96 60.52 32.73
CA LYS A 193 -0.58 61.94 32.77
C LYS A 193 -1.72 62.92 32.47
N SER A 194 -2.93 62.46 32.10
CA SER A 194 -4.04 63.37 31.71
C SER A 194 -5.43 62.89 32.12
N ILE A 195 -6.06 63.66 33.00
CA ILE A 195 -7.42 63.47 33.56
C ILE A 195 -8.53 63.81 32.53
N PHE A 196 -8.17 64.35 31.35
CA PHE A 196 -9.11 64.88 30.35
C PHE A 196 -9.33 63.97 29.11
N SER A 197 -8.83 62.73 29.11
CA SER A 197 -8.81 61.85 27.92
C SER A 197 -10.11 61.06 27.61
N PHE A 198 -11.26 61.46 28.17
CA PHE A 198 -12.51 60.68 28.12
C PHE A 198 -13.27 60.67 26.77
N PHE A 199 -12.85 61.42 25.73
CA PHE A 199 -13.63 61.57 24.48
C PHE A 199 -12.91 61.20 23.17
N HIS A 200 -11.72 60.60 23.20
CA HIS A 200 -11.09 60.11 21.95
C HIS A 200 -11.56 58.69 21.59
N ASN A 201 -12.10 58.54 20.38
CA ASN A 201 -12.53 57.26 19.81
C ASN A 201 -11.34 56.30 19.65
N ILE A 202 -11.17 55.44 20.66
CA ILE A 202 -10.13 54.41 20.79
C ILE A 202 -9.99 53.53 19.54
N ASP A 203 -11.09 53.35 18.80
CA ASP A 203 -11.14 52.49 17.61
C ASP A 203 -10.39 53.06 16.39
N ASP A 204 -10.18 54.38 16.26
CA ASP A 204 -9.60 54.96 15.04
C ASP A 204 -8.08 54.84 14.96
N GLU A 205 -7.38 54.85 16.10
CA GLU A 205 -5.93 54.62 16.16
C GLU A 205 -5.59 53.12 16.09
N GLU A 206 -6.41 52.25 16.69
CA GLU A 206 -6.28 50.79 16.54
C GLU A 206 -6.46 50.34 15.07
N LYS A 207 -7.37 50.98 14.34
CA LYS A 207 -7.52 50.78 12.88
C LYS A 207 -6.24 51.10 12.12
N GLY A 208 -5.49 52.12 12.55
CA GLY A 208 -4.22 52.53 11.93
C GLY A 208 -3.14 51.45 11.94
N ILE A 209 -3.16 50.52 12.92
CA ILE A 209 -2.20 49.42 13.03
C ILE A 209 -2.33 48.45 11.86
N VAL A 210 -3.56 48.08 11.53
CA VAL A 210 -3.89 47.16 10.43
C VAL A 210 -4.05 47.91 9.09
N GLY A 211 -4.36 49.20 9.16
CA GLY A 211 -4.53 50.10 8.03
C GLY A 211 -5.65 49.65 7.10
N ALA A 212 -5.35 49.63 5.80
CA ALA A 212 -6.32 49.29 4.74
C ALA A 212 -6.93 47.88 4.85
N ASN A 213 -6.38 46.97 5.69
CA ASN A 213 -6.96 45.64 5.89
C ASN A 213 -8.04 45.59 6.99
N TRP A 214 -8.35 46.73 7.63
CA TRP A 214 -9.46 46.79 8.58
C TRP A 214 -10.79 46.65 7.85
N ALA A 215 -11.50 45.54 8.08
CA ALA A 215 -12.72 45.25 7.38
C ALA A 215 -13.84 46.22 7.79
N ILE A 216 -14.61 46.66 6.80
CA ILE A 216 -15.77 47.55 6.99
C ILE A 216 -16.95 46.71 7.47
N ASP A 217 -17.55 47.10 8.59
CA ASP A 217 -18.61 46.33 9.25
C ASP A 217 -19.77 45.99 8.31
N ASN A 218 -20.20 46.94 7.51
CA ASN A 218 -21.35 46.79 6.63
C ASN A 218 -21.12 45.79 5.49
N SER A 219 -19.87 45.52 5.09
CA SER A 219 -19.58 44.57 4.01
C SER A 219 -19.52 43.12 4.47
N VAL A 220 -19.42 42.87 5.79
CA VAL A 220 -19.27 41.51 6.32
C VAL A 220 -20.57 41.02 6.98
N THR A 221 -21.25 40.06 6.34
CA THR A 221 -22.50 39.46 6.85
C THR A 221 -22.29 38.21 7.68
N ASN A 222 -21.15 37.54 7.52
CA ASN A 222 -20.83 36.26 8.13
C ASN A 222 -19.42 36.28 8.73
N CYS A 223 -19.19 35.53 9.81
CA CYS A 223 -17.85 35.36 10.38
C CYS A 223 -16.90 34.75 9.35
N THR A 224 -15.71 35.33 9.18
CA THR A 224 -14.70 34.84 8.21
C THR A 224 -14.12 33.46 8.54
N ILE A 225 -14.35 32.95 9.75
CA ILE A 225 -13.77 31.68 10.24
C ILE A 225 -14.79 30.55 10.31
N CYS A 226 -15.92 30.77 10.99
CA CYS A 226 -16.96 29.74 11.13
C CYS A 226 -18.15 29.94 10.19
N PHE A 227 -18.14 31.00 9.37
CA PHE A 227 -19.19 31.33 8.41
C PHE A 227 -20.59 31.55 9.00
N THR A 228 -20.70 31.62 10.33
CA THR A 228 -21.97 31.91 11.00
C THR A 228 -22.41 33.33 10.66
N ARG A 229 -23.69 33.49 10.32
CA ARG A 229 -24.28 34.78 9.98
C ARG A 229 -24.36 35.66 11.24
N PHE A 230 -23.90 36.90 11.13
CA PHE A 230 -24.03 37.89 12.20
C PHE A 230 -25.48 38.31 12.36
N ASN A 231 -25.89 38.54 13.60
CA ASN A 231 -27.22 39.02 13.97
C ASN A 231 -27.15 39.69 15.35
N PHE A 232 -28.29 40.01 15.96
CA PHE A 232 -28.32 40.66 17.27
C PHE A 232 -27.63 39.86 18.39
N LEU A 233 -27.70 38.52 18.34
CA LEU A 233 -27.10 37.61 19.31
C LEU A 233 -25.64 37.28 18.99
N ILE A 234 -25.27 37.31 17.71
CA ILE A 234 -23.92 37.01 17.23
C ILE A 234 -23.30 38.31 16.73
N ARG A 235 -22.60 38.98 17.64
CA ARG A 235 -21.98 40.28 17.39
C ARG A 235 -20.72 40.15 16.55
N LYS A 236 -20.41 41.23 15.82
CA LYS A 236 -19.19 41.40 15.03
C LYS A 236 -18.04 41.84 15.93
N HIS A 237 -16.87 41.27 15.70
CA HIS A 237 -15.65 41.69 16.39
C HIS A 237 -14.46 41.72 15.45
N HIS A 238 -13.75 42.84 15.39
CA HIS A 238 -12.50 42.92 14.64
C HIS A 238 -11.34 42.27 15.40
N CYS A 239 -10.54 41.53 14.66
CA CYS A 239 -9.21 41.14 15.10
C CYS A 239 -8.27 42.35 15.03
N ARG A 240 -7.63 42.73 16.14
CA ARG A 240 -6.66 43.85 16.16
C ARG A 240 -5.37 43.56 15.39
N LEU A 241 -5.16 42.32 14.96
CA LEU A 241 -3.94 41.90 14.23
C LEU A 241 -4.14 41.81 12.72
N CYS A 242 -5.32 41.39 12.24
CA CYS A 242 -5.59 41.27 10.80
C CYS A 242 -6.76 42.12 10.28
N GLY A 243 -7.57 42.70 11.17
CA GLY A 243 -8.72 43.54 10.80
C GLY A 243 -9.95 42.78 10.35
N GLU A 244 -9.89 41.44 10.24
CA GLU A 244 -11.06 40.63 9.89
C GLU A 244 -12.14 40.66 10.98
N ILE A 245 -13.40 40.55 10.55
CA ILE A 245 -14.56 40.49 11.42
C ILE A 245 -14.94 39.03 11.70
N VAL A 246 -14.92 38.70 12.98
CA VAL A 246 -15.11 37.35 13.51
C VAL A 246 -16.13 37.35 14.65
N CYS A 247 -16.74 36.20 14.92
CA CYS A 247 -17.60 36.05 16.09
C CYS A 247 -16.76 35.75 17.35
N ASP A 248 -17.38 35.95 18.50
CA ASP A 248 -16.91 35.47 19.80
C ASP A 248 -17.90 34.43 20.31
N ASP A 249 -17.40 33.40 20.99
CA ASP A 249 -18.25 32.43 21.67
C ASP A 249 -17.59 31.89 22.94
N SER A 250 -17.47 32.76 23.93
CA SER A 250 -16.90 32.44 25.23
C SER A 250 -17.64 31.32 26.00
N ASN A 251 -18.88 30.99 25.62
CA ASN A 251 -19.74 30.05 26.35
C ASN A 251 -19.92 28.68 25.64
N GLY A 252 -19.15 28.40 24.58
CA GLY A 252 -18.79 27.02 24.23
C GLY A 252 -19.70 26.20 23.32
N VAL A 253 -20.42 26.79 22.36
CA VAL A 253 -21.17 26.02 21.33
C VAL A 253 -20.54 26.13 19.93
N ARG A 254 -19.70 27.14 19.69
CA ARG A 254 -19.07 27.50 18.40
C ARG A 254 -17.54 27.43 18.48
N ARG A 255 -16.89 27.62 17.32
CA ARG A 255 -15.44 27.43 17.09
C ARG A 255 -14.48 28.42 17.80
N ASN A 256 -14.91 29.14 18.85
CA ASN A 256 -14.09 30.13 19.56
C ASN A 256 -13.23 31.01 18.61
N CYS A 257 -13.89 31.65 17.64
CA CYS A 257 -13.22 32.28 16.48
C CYS A 257 -12.36 33.49 16.85
N SER A 258 -12.63 34.13 17.98
CA SER A 258 -11.82 35.20 18.55
C SER A 258 -11.78 35.10 20.06
N MET A 259 -10.80 35.79 20.63
CA MET A 259 -10.57 35.80 22.07
C MET A 259 -10.05 37.16 22.50
N PHE A 260 -10.34 37.52 23.74
CA PHE A 260 -9.76 38.68 24.40
C PHE A 260 -8.65 38.21 25.34
N VAL A 261 -7.42 38.58 25.03
CA VAL A 261 -6.22 37.98 25.62
C VAL A 261 -5.34 39.05 26.27
N PRO A 262 -4.67 38.73 27.41
CA PRO A 262 -3.65 39.60 27.99
C PRO A 262 -2.44 39.74 27.05
N LEU A 263 -1.92 40.96 26.96
CA LEU A 263 -0.70 41.27 26.19
C LEU A 263 0.51 40.54 26.76
N ALA A 264 0.63 40.49 28.10
CA ALA A 264 1.74 39.86 28.81
C ALA A 264 2.00 38.40 28.38
N VAL A 265 0.95 37.59 28.27
CA VAL A 265 1.04 36.18 27.87
C VAL A 265 1.68 36.01 26.48
N PHE A 266 1.44 36.95 25.55
CA PHE A 266 2.03 36.89 24.23
C PHE A 266 3.47 37.40 24.22
N VAL A 267 3.77 38.45 24.98
CA VAL A 267 5.11 39.02 25.09
C VAL A 267 6.08 38.02 25.74
N GLU A 268 5.62 37.32 26.78
CA GLU A 268 6.36 36.23 27.44
C GLU A 268 6.76 35.14 26.44
N LYS A 269 5.83 34.75 25.54
CA LYS A 269 6.06 33.69 24.53
C LYS A 269 6.80 34.17 23.29
N LEU A 270 6.94 35.49 23.12
CA LEU A 270 7.54 36.12 21.95
C LEU A 270 8.56 37.17 22.38
N PRO A 271 9.56 36.82 23.22
CA PRO A 271 10.49 37.78 23.80
C PRO A 271 11.41 38.40 22.74
N ASN A 272 11.66 37.67 21.64
CA ASN A 272 12.63 38.02 20.61
C ASN A 272 12.05 38.92 19.50
N LEU A 273 10.80 39.36 19.60
CA LEU A 273 10.25 40.33 18.66
C LEU A 273 10.87 41.72 18.89
N ASN A 274 10.96 42.52 17.82
CA ASN A 274 11.60 43.83 17.86
C ASN A 274 10.67 44.91 18.45
N TYR A 275 10.43 44.85 19.76
CA TYR A 275 9.69 45.88 20.49
C TYR A 275 10.49 47.18 20.61
N SER A 276 9.80 48.30 20.80
CA SER A 276 10.44 49.61 21.00
C SER A 276 11.22 49.66 22.31
N ALA A 277 12.20 50.57 22.42
CA ALA A 277 12.94 50.78 23.68
C ALA A 277 11.98 51.13 24.82
N LYS A 278 11.07 52.07 24.58
CA LYS A 278 10.04 52.50 25.54
C LYS A 278 9.17 51.33 26.02
N PHE A 279 8.75 50.45 25.11
CA PHE A 279 8.01 49.25 25.49
C PHE A 279 8.80 48.38 26.46
N ARG A 280 10.08 48.11 26.17
CA ARG A 280 10.92 47.27 27.03
C ARG A 280 11.17 47.88 28.42
N ASP A 281 11.23 49.20 28.49
CA ASP A 281 11.50 49.91 29.74
C ASP A 281 10.24 50.05 30.62
N GLU A 282 9.06 50.21 30.01
CA GLU A 282 7.81 50.56 30.71
C GLU A 282 6.84 49.37 30.88
N PHE A 283 6.97 48.30 30.09
CA PHE A 283 6.04 47.16 30.13
C PHE A 283 6.35 46.20 31.28
N ASP A 284 5.35 45.92 32.12
CA ASP A 284 5.43 44.90 33.18
C ASP A 284 4.68 43.63 32.74
N LEU A 285 5.34 42.46 32.83
CA LEU A 285 4.73 41.16 32.55
C LEU A 285 3.59 40.80 33.51
N ARG A 286 3.49 41.48 34.65
CA ARG A 286 2.38 41.32 35.62
C ARG A 286 1.17 42.21 35.29
N ASP A 287 1.25 43.00 34.22
CA ASP A 287 0.18 43.89 33.79
C ASP A 287 -0.96 43.13 33.10
N ASP A 288 -2.01 42.84 33.87
CA ASP A 288 -3.23 42.19 33.38
C ASP A 288 -4.23 43.17 32.72
N GLU A 289 -3.99 44.48 32.79
CA GLU A 289 -4.91 45.50 32.26
C GLU A 289 -4.80 45.63 30.75
N LEU A 290 -3.60 45.44 30.19
CA LEU A 290 -3.36 45.53 28.76
C LEU A 290 -3.84 44.26 28.07
N ARG A 291 -5.06 44.31 27.51
CA ARG A 291 -5.69 43.19 26.81
C ARG A 291 -6.14 43.60 25.41
N PHE A 292 -6.07 42.67 24.47
CA PHE A 292 -6.49 42.93 23.08
C PHE A 292 -7.27 41.75 22.50
N ARG A 293 -8.09 42.03 21.49
CA ARG A 293 -8.84 40.99 20.78
C ARG A 293 -8.08 40.49 19.56
N CYS A 294 -7.89 39.18 19.44
CA CYS A 294 -7.37 38.55 18.22
C CYS A 294 -8.22 37.36 17.79
N CYS A 295 -8.22 37.07 16.49
CA CYS A 295 -8.84 35.86 15.97
C CYS A 295 -7.94 34.64 16.20
N VAL A 296 -8.54 33.45 16.21
CA VAL A 296 -7.81 32.19 16.43
C VAL A 296 -6.72 31.97 15.36
N ASN A 297 -6.95 32.42 14.12
CA ASN A 297 -5.95 32.33 13.05
C ASN A 297 -4.71 33.18 13.36
N CYS A 298 -4.90 34.44 13.80
CA CYS A 298 -3.79 35.29 14.17
C CYS A 298 -3.07 34.81 15.43
N LYS A 299 -3.78 34.27 16.43
CA LYS A 299 -3.13 33.60 17.57
C LYS A 299 -2.20 32.49 17.09
N ASN A 300 -2.74 31.57 16.29
CA ASN A 300 -1.99 30.40 15.82
C ASN A 300 -0.82 30.80 14.91
N ALA A 301 -0.99 31.85 14.10
CA ALA A 301 0.09 32.40 13.27
C ALA A 301 1.20 33.03 14.11
N LEU A 302 0.83 33.81 15.13
CA LEU A 302 1.76 34.54 15.98
C LEU A 302 2.57 33.58 16.87
N LEU A 303 1.92 32.56 17.43
CA LEU A 303 2.55 31.53 18.29
C LEU A 303 3.07 30.33 17.49
N HIS A 304 3.14 30.40 16.16
CA HIS A 304 3.55 29.26 15.34
C HIS A 304 4.97 28.79 15.69
N ASP A 305 5.93 29.72 15.68
CA ASP A 305 7.34 29.38 15.88
C ASP A 305 7.59 28.99 17.33
N TRP A 306 7.03 29.72 18.30
CA TRP A 306 7.04 29.32 19.71
C TRP A 306 6.49 27.91 19.91
N LYS A 307 5.35 27.58 19.29
CA LYS A 307 4.76 26.24 19.43
C LYS A 307 5.64 25.18 18.78
N ARG A 308 6.17 25.44 17.59
CA ARG A 308 7.08 24.51 16.91
C ARG A 308 8.32 24.26 17.76
N ASP A 309 8.91 25.30 18.31
CA ASP A 309 10.15 25.23 19.07
C ASP A 309 9.88 24.56 20.45
N HIS A 310 8.75 24.87 21.10
CA HIS A 310 8.32 24.20 22.32
C HIS A 310 7.94 22.72 22.12
N ASP A 311 7.28 22.39 21.00
CA ASP A 311 6.98 21.01 20.61
C ASP A 311 8.29 20.26 20.23
N SER A 312 9.33 20.96 19.76
CA SER A 312 10.64 20.35 19.44
C SER A 312 11.58 20.18 20.63
N ASP A 313 11.41 20.99 21.69
CA ASP A 313 12.11 20.86 22.96
C ASP A 313 11.50 19.74 23.85
N ASP A 314 10.45 19.06 23.38
CA ASP A 314 9.94 17.87 24.03
C ASP A 314 10.95 16.72 23.84
N PHE A 315 11.60 16.31 24.93
CA PHE A 315 12.52 15.18 24.99
C PHE A 315 11.94 13.92 24.31
N TYR A 316 10.62 13.69 24.45
CA TYR A 316 9.95 12.56 23.81
C TYR A 316 9.86 12.73 22.29
N TYR A 317 9.75 13.95 21.77
CA TYR A 317 9.73 14.23 20.34
C TYR A 317 11.10 13.95 19.70
N GLU A 318 12.18 14.48 20.29
CA GLU A 318 13.55 14.25 19.79
C GLU A 318 13.90 12.76 19.74
N GLU A 319 13.56 12.03 20.80
CA GLU A 319 13.82 10.58 20.90
C GLU A 319 13.09 9.77 19.82
N ILE A 320 11.83 10.12 19.52
CA ILE A 320 11.05 9.44 18.47
C ILE A 320 11.69 9.67 17.10
N PHE A 321 12.07 10.91 16.79
CA PHE A 321 12.62 11.26 15.49
C PHE A 321 14.03 10.71 15.28
N ALA A 322 14.87 10.69 16.32
CA ALA A 322 16.20 10.06 16.23
C ALA A 322 16.12 8.58 15.81
N LEU A 323 15.17 7.82 16.39
CA LEU A 323 14.96 6.42 16.00
C LEU A 323 14.36 6.28 14.61
N TYR A 324 13.47 7.20 14.22
CA TYR A 324 12.88 7.20 12.89
C TYR A 324 13.90 7.51 11.79
N GLU A 325 14.76 8.50 12.00
CA GLU A 325 15.84 8.87 11.08
C GLU A 325 16.84 7.72 10.89
N GLY A 326 17.17 7.00 11.98
CA GLY A 326 17.98 5.78 11.90
C GLY A 326 17.35 4.71 10.99
N MET A 327 16.05 4.47 11.13
CA MET A 327 15.31 3.55 10.25
C MET A 327 15.25 4.05 8.79
N LEU A 328 15.11 5.37 8.57
CA LEU A 328 15.10 5.96 7.22
C LEU A 328 16.44 5.79 6.49
N LEU A 329 17.57 5.87 7.21
CA LEU A 329 18.88 5.62 6.64
C LEU A 329 19.00 4.17 6.16
N GLN A 330 18.60 3.20 6.98
CA GLN A 330 18.58 1.77 6.65
C GLN A 330 17.67 1.51 5.44
N LYS A 331 16.48 2.10 5.43
CA LYS A 331 15.55 2.05 4.30
C LYS A 331 16.20 2.53 2.99
N SER A 332 16.87 3.67 2.98
CA SER A 332 17.56 4.21 1.79
C SER A 332 18.67 3.27 1.30
N VAL A 333 19.37 2.58 2.20
CA VAL A 333 20.39 1.58 1.83
C VAL A 333 19.74 0.37 1.15
N ILE A 334 18.65 -0.16 1.70
CA ILE A 334 17.92 -1.30 1.13
C ILE A 334 17.39 -0.96 -0.26
N GLU A 335 16.77 0.21 -0.44
CA GLU A 335 16.25 0.68 -1.74
C GLU A 335 17.34 0.77 -2.82
N LYS A 336 18.60 1.06 -2.42
CA LYS A 336 19.75 1.10 -3.34
C LYS A 336 20.32 -0.28 -3.64
N LEU A 337 20.33 -1.19 -2.66
CA LEU A 337 20.93 -2.51 -2.78
C LEU A 337 20.01 -3.53 -3.45
N MET A 338 18.69 -3.44 -3.26
CA MET A 338 17.72 -4.41 -3.79
C MET A 338 17.80 -4.56 -5.33
N PRO A 339 17.82 -3.48 -6.14
CA PRO A 339 17.90 -3.61 -7.59
C PRO A 339 19.24 -4.19 -8.07
N VAL A 340 20.33 -3.87 -7.36
CA VAL A 340 21.67 -4.40 -7.68
C VAL A 340 21.74 -5.90 -7.39
N TYR A 341 21.11 -6.34 -6.29
CA TYR A 341 21.01 -7.76 -5.94
C TYR A 341 20.12 -8.53 -6.94
N GLU A 342 19.06 -7.90 -7.45
CA GLU A 342 18.17 -8.53 -8.43
C GLU A 342 18.85 -8.76 -9.79
N GLN A 343 19.66 -7.80 -10.25
CA GLN A 343 20.26 -7.81 -11.59
C GLN A 343 21.40 -8.82 -11.77
N GLY A 344 21.99 -9.28 -10.66
CA GLY A 344 23.11 -10.23 -10.66
C GLY A 344 24.40 -9.62 -11.22
N THR A 345 25.41 -9.48 -10.38
CA THR A 345 26.77 -9.07 -10.80
C THR A 345 27.69 -10.29 -10.83
N SER A 346 29.01 -10.13 -10.93
CA SER A 346 29.92 -11.28 -10.85
C SER A 346 29.64 -12.13 -9.58
N THR A 347 29.89 -13.44 -9.61
CA THR A 347 29.55 -14.36 -8.51
C THR A 347 30.12 -13.95 -7.15
N GLU A 348 31.28 -13.27 -7.13
CA GLU A 348 31.90 -12.77 -5.90
C GLU A 348 31.25 -11.48 -5.39
N ASP A 349 30.79 -10.60 -6.30
CA ASP A 349 30.12 -9.34 -5.97
C ASP A 349 28.66 -9.56 -5.55
N GLU A 350 27.99 -10.58 -6.10
CA GLU A 350 26.66 -11.00 -5.69
C GLU A 350 26.64 -11.47 -4.23
N ALA A 351 27.63 -12.29 -3.82
CA ALA A 351 27.74 -12.77 -2.45
C ALA A 351 27.96 -11.63 -1.45
N LYS A 352 28.83 -10.66 -1.80
CA LYS A 352 29.10 -9.47 -0.98
C LYS A 352 27.88 -8.54 -0.89
N THR A 353 27.19 -8.33 -2.00
CA THR A 353 25.99 -7.48 -2.08
C THR A 353 24.83 -8.12 -1.32
N GLY A 354 24.61 -9.42 -1.51
CA GLY A 354 23.60 -10.19 -0.77
C GLY A 354 23.84 -10.19 0.73
N HIS A 355 25.11 -10.33 1.17
CA HIS A 355 25.45 -10.24 2.60
C HIS A 355 25.14 -8.85 3.18
N LYS A 356 25.54 -7.77 2.49
CA LYS A 356 25.24 -6.39 2.92
C LYS A 356 23.75 -6.09 2.98
N LEU A 357 22.99 -6.58 1.99
CA LEU A 357 21.54 -6.43 1.95
C LEU A 357 20.88 -7.20 3.11
N THR A 358 21.33 -8.42 3.38
CA THR A 358 20.85 -9.23 4.52
C THR A 358 21.10 -8.53 5.85
N MET A 359 22.30 -7.98 6.04
CA MET A 359 22.64 -7.20 7.23
C MET A 359 21.74 -5.97 7.36
N SER A 360 21.56 -5.21 6.28
CA SER A 360 20.72 -4.00 6.30
C SER A 360 19.24 -4.31 6.61
N LEU A 361 18.70 -5.40 6.05
CA LEU A 361 17.34 -5.88 6.36
C LEU A 361 17.22 -6.29 7.83
N LYS A 362 18.24 -6.97 8.38
CA LYS A 362 18.26 -7.40 9.78
C LYS A 362 18.37 -6.21 10.73
N ASP A 363 19.21 -5.23 10.39
CA ASP A 363 19.38 -4.02 11.19
C ASP A 363 18.08 -3.20 11.20
N LEU A 364 17.37 -3.11 10.07
CA LEU A 364 16.04 -2.48 10.01
C LEU A 364 15.01 -3.24 10.86
N GLU A 365 14.98 -4.56 10.79
CA GLU A 365 14.12 -5.40 11.64
C GLU A 365 14.38 -5.11 13.13
N ASN A 366 15.65 -5.09 13.53
CA ASN A 366 16.04 -4.80 14.91
C ASN A 366 15.63 -3.39 15.34
N SER A 367 15.81 -2.38 14.49
CA SER A 367 15.35 -1.00 14.75
C SER A 367 13.84 -0.93 14.94
N ILE A 368 13.06 -1.60 14.09
CA ILE A 368 11.59 -1.65 14.18
C ILE A 368 11.14 -2.36 15.46
N LEU A 369 11.79 -3.47 15.82
CA LEU A 369 11.50 -4.20 17.05
C LEU A 369 11.83 -3.38 18.29
N TYR A 370 12.95 -2.66 18.28
CA TYR A 370 13.33 -1.75 19.35
C TYR A 370 12.31 -0.61 19.47
N PHE A 371 11.94 0.03 18.35
CA PHE A 371 10.91 1.08 18.30
C PHE A 371 9.58 0.59 18.87
N LYS A 372 9.13 -0.62 18.47
CA LYS A 372 7.93 -1.26 18.99
C LYS A 372 8.01 -1.47 20.51
N LYS A 373 9.09 -2.09 20.99
CA LYS A 373 9.29 -2.39 22.42
C LYS A 373 9.29 -1.12 23.27
N LYS A 374 9.89 -0.05 22.74
CA LYS A 374 10.02 1.23 23.41
C LYS A 374 8.70 1.97 23.53
N PHE A 375 7.98 2.17 22.42
CA PHE A 375 6.81 3.06 22.40
C PHE A 375 5.46 2.36 22.57
N PHE A 376 5.41 1.03 22.45
CA PHE A 376 4.16 0.27 22.48
C PHE A 376 4.15 -0.78 23.59
N HIS A 377 2.94 -1.15 23.99
CA HIS A 377 2.63 -2.31 24.82
C HIS A 377 1.50 -3.12 24.20
N LYS A 378 1.40 -4.40 24.54
CA LYS A 378 0.34 -5.29 24.04
C LYS A 378 -0.71 -5.44 25.12
N GLU A 379 -1.97 -5.17 24.78
CA GLU A 379 -3.14 -5.47 25.61
C GLU A 379 -4.06 -6.40 24.82
N GLY A 380 -4.09 -7.67 25.22
CA GLY A 380 -4.73 -8.73 24.43
C GLY A 380 -4.06 -8.90 23.06
N ASP A 381 -4.83 -8.67 21.99
CA ASP A 381 -4.34 -8.66 20.59
C ASP A 381 -4.15 -7.25 20.02
N THR A 382 -4.35 -6.21 20.83
CA THR A 382 -4.19 -4.83 20.39
C THR A 382 -2.82 -4.31 20.77
N LEU A 383 -2.14 -3.67 19.83
CA LEU A 383 -0.90 -2.94 20.08
C LEU A 383 -1.24 -1.48 20.37
N LEU A 384 -0.98 -1.04 21.60
CA LEU A 384 -1.32 0.30 22.08
C LEU A 384 -0.06 1.09 22.40
N VAL A 385 -0.09 2.41 22.15
CA VAL A 385 0.98 3.31 22.52
C VAL A 385 1.04 3.45 24.05
N ARG A 386 2.24 3.45 24.62
CA ARG A 386 2.44 3.62 26.07
C ARG A 386 1.90 4.96 26.55
N GLN A 387 1.45 5.02 27.80
CA GLN A 387 0.73 6.16 28.36
C GLN A 387 1.52 7.48 28.25
N GLU A 388 2.84 7.41 28.48
CA GLU A 388 3.79 8.53 28.37
C GLU A 388 3.81 9.18 26.97
N TYR A 389 3.46 8.43 25.93
CA TYR A 389 3.56 8.84 24.53
C TYR A 389 2.20 9.01 23.83
N LEU A 390 1.09 8.97 24.58
CA LEU A 390 -0.27 9.07 24.02
C LEU A 390 -0.49 10.32 23.16
N HIS A 391 0.17 11.43 23.49
CA HIS A 391 0.13 12.66 22.69
C HIS A 391 0.60 12.44 21.24
N TYR A 392 1.52 11.49 21.04
CA TYR A 392 2.15 11.15 19.77
C TYR A 392 1.52 9.93 19.07
N ASN A 393 0.39 9.43 19.57
CA ASN A 393 -0.20 8.15 19.15
C ASN A 393 -0.28 7.97 17.62
N ARG A 394 -0.86 8.95 16.92
CA ARG A 394 -1.03 8.89 15.46
C ARG A 394 0.32 8.83 14.74
N MET A 395 1.31 9.59 15.21
CA MET A 395 2.63 9.65 14.59
C MET A 395 3.38 8.33 14.78
N LEU A 396 3.43 7.83 16.01
CA LEU A 396 4.08 6.56 16.35
C LEU A 396 3.50 5.38 15.57
N LEU A 397 2.17 5.30 15.47
CA LEU A 397 1.49 4.27 14.68
C LEU A 397 1.89 4.35 13.20
N ASN A 398 1.89 5.54 12.61
CA ASN A 398 2.26 5.73 11.21
C ASN A 398 3.73 5.35 10.94
N ILE A 399 4.65 5.73 11.83
CA ILE A 399 6.07 5.38 11.72
C ILE A 399 6.24 3.86 11.77
N TYR A 400 5.68 3.22 12.80
CA TYR A 400 5.79 1.77 12.98
C TYR A 400 5.17 1.00 11.81
N GLN A 401 3.94 1.33 11.41
CA GLN A 401 3.25 0.68 10.30
C GLN A 401 4.01 0.88 8.98
N GLY A 402 4.42 2.11 8.67
CA GLY A 402 5.13 2.42 7.43
C GLY A 402 6.45 1.66 7.30
N MET A 403 7.24 1.59 8.38
CA MET A 403 8.51 0.85 8.38
C MET A 403 8.31 -0.66 8.38
N ALA A 404 7.33 -1.18 9.12
CA ALA A 404 7.01 -2.60 9.16
C ALA A 404 6.50 -3.11 7.79
N THR A 405 5.63 -2.36 7.11
CA THR A 405 5.18 -2.68 5.76
C THR A 405 6.33 -2.66 4.77
N PHE A 406 7.18 -1.62 4.80
CA PHE A 406 8.36 -1.56 3.94
C PHE A 406 9.27 -2.78 4.13
N LEU A 407 9.58 -3.15 5.38
CA LEU A 407 10.40 -4.33 5.67
C LEU A 407 9.73 -5.61 5.16
N HIS A 408 8.44 -5.78 5.38
CA HIS A 408 7.69 -6.96 4.93
C HIS A 408 7.75 -7.14 3.42
N ASP A 409 7.49 -6.07 2.66
CA ASP A 409 7.50 -6.09 1.19
C ASP A 409 8.90 -6.47 0.67
N ASN A 410 9.95 -5.86 1.24
CA ASN A 410 11.34 -6.12 0.83
C ASN A 410 11.84 -7.52 1.25
N LEU A 411 11.35 -8.09 2.35
CA LEU A 411 11.66 -9.47 2.74
C LEU A 411 11.05 -10.49 1.78
N ILE A 412 9.83 -10.23 1.30
CA ILE A 412 9.16 -11.07 0.30
C ILE A 412 9.96 -11.03 -1.02
N GLU A 413 10.33 -9.83 -1.47
CA GLU A 413 11.11 -9.63 -2.69
C GLU A 413 12.50 -10.30 -2.59
N TYR A 414 13.23 -10.06 -1.50
CA TYR A 414 14.52 -10.70 -1.24
C TYR A 414 14.41 -12.23 -1.28
N LYS A 415 13.39 -12.81 -0.64
CA LYS A 415 13.17 -14.27 -0.64
C LYS A 415 12.91 -14.79 -2.06
N ALA A 416 12.09 -14.09 -2.85
CA ALA A 416 11.81 -14.47 -4.23
C ALA A 416 13.07 -14.46 -5.11
N ILE A 417 13.92 -13.44 -4.95
CA ILE A 417 15.21 -13.34 -5.68
C ILE A 417 16.17 -14.44 -5.22
N SER A 418 16.28 -14.68 -3.91
CA SER A 418 17.14 -15.71 -3.35
C SER A 418 16.74 -17.12 -3.82
N ASP A 419 15.44 -17.42 -3.88
CA ASP A 419 14.93 -18.68 -4.39
C ASP A 419 15.15 -18.85 -5.90
N ARG A 420 15.11 -17.75 -6.68
CA ARG A 420 15.45 -17.75 -8.11
C ARG A 420 16.94 -18.02 -8.36
N ASN A 421 17.81 -17.53 -7.48
CA ASN A 421 19.26 -17.61 -7.63
C ASN A 421 19.88 -18.86 -6.98
N LYS A 422 19.08 -19.74 -6.35
CA LYS A 422 19.55 -21.05 -5.93
C LYS A 422 19.95 -21.86 -7.19
N PRO A 423 21.19 -22.36 -7.29
CA PRO A 423 21.56 -23.21 -8.40
C PRO A 423 20.64 -24.44 -8.43
N GLN A 424 19.97 -24.66 -9.56
CA GLN A 424 19.38 -25.97 -9.85
C GLN A 424 20.50 -26.99 -9.75
N GLU A 425 20.42 -27.90 -8.78
CA GLU A 425 21.22 -29.12 -8.83
C GLU A 425 20.94 -29.78 -10.19
N LEU A 426 21.97 -29.83 -11.05
CA LEU A 426 21.88 -30.52 -12.32
C LEU A 426 21.48 -31.97 -12.03
N ALA A 427 20.30 -32.35 -12.48
CA ALA A 427 19.90 -33.75 -12.56
C ALA A 427 20.89 -34.47 -13.48
N SER A 428 21.77 -35.28 -12.90
CA SER A 428 22.62 -36.22 -13.62
C SER A 428 21.77 -37.31 -14.30
N PRO A 429 22.24 -37.90 -15.42
CA PRO A 429 21.47 -38.88 -16.17
C PRO A 429 21.25 -40.13 -15.32
N LYS A 430 20.00 -40.59 -15.27
CA LYS A 430 19.61 -41.83 -14.60
C LYS A 430 20.19 -43.04 -15.35
N GLU A 431 21.11 -43.76 -14.72
CA GLU A 431 21.25 -45.20 -14.94
C GLU A 431 20.43 -45.94 -13.89
N GLU A 432 19.58 -46.84 -14.38
CA GLU A 432 18.79 -47.77 -13.59
C GLU A 432 19.71 -48.74 -12.85
N ASN A 433 19.72 -48.70 -11.52
CA ASN A 433 19.42 -49.84 -10.66
C ASN A 433 19.58 -49.46 -9.16
N SER A 434 18.62 -49.90 -8.36
CA SER A 434 18.45 -49.78 -6.89
C SER A 434 17.75 -48.49 -6.36
N PRO A 435 16.89 -48.62 -5.32
CA PRO A 435 16.08 -47.51 -4.81
C PRO A 435 16.95 -46.45 -4.12
N PRO A 436 16.67 -45.14 -4.28
CA PRO A 436 17.52 -44.09 -3.74
C PRO A 436 17.16 -43.84 -2.27
N VAL A 437 18.09 -44.12 -1.37
CA VAL A 437 18.06 -43.54 -0.01
C VAL A 437 18.40 -42.04 -0.16
N PRO A 438 17.56 -41.11 0.33
CA PRO A 438 17.87 -39.68 0.24
C PRO A 438 19.13 -39.38 1.07
N ARG A 439 20.18 -38.87 0.41
CA ARG A 439 21.42 -38.46 1.09
C ARG A 439 21.16 -37.21 1.92
N LEU A 440 20.81 -37.39 3.19
CA LEU A 440 20.75 -36.33 4.19
C LEU A 440 22.10 -35.61 4.31
N THR A 441 22.10 -34.28 4.44
CA THR A 441 23.33 -33.52 4.70
C THR A 441 23.87 -33.84 6.10
N LYS A 442 25.19 -33.69 6.34
CA LYS A 442 25.80 -33.94 7.67
C LYS A 442 25.14 -33.15 8.82
N LYS A 443 24.60 -31.96 8.52
CA LYS A 443 23.86 -31.14 9.48
C LYS A 443 22.50 -31.75 9.80
N GLN A 444 21.75 -32.17 8.78
CA GLN A 444 20.46 -32.84 8.95
C GLN A 444 20.59 -34.19 9.67
N ILE A 445 21.63 -34.98 9.37
CA ILE A 445 21.90 -36.24 10.09
C ILE A 445 22.12 -35.96 11.59
N ARG A 446 22.86 -34.89 11.93
CA ARG A 446 23.08 -34.51 13.33
C ARG A 446 21.79 -34.08 14.01
N GLU A 447 20.99 -33.23 13.37
CA GLU A 447 19.71 -32.76 13.91
C GLU A 447 18.71 -33.91 14.10
N LEU A 448 18.61 -34.83 13.12
CA LEU A 448 17.75 -36.00 13.21
C LEU A 448 18.22 -37.00 14.29
N ARG A 449 19.53 -37.20 14.46
CA ARG A 449 20.07 -38.02 15.56
C ARG A 449 19.79 -37.41 16.94
N GLU A 450 19.89 -36.09 17.07
CA GLU A 450 19.54 -35.37 18.31
C GLU A 450 18.05 -35.53 18.64
N GLN A 451 17.18 -35.37 17.64
CA GLN A 451 15.73 -35.59 17.80
C GLN A 451 15.41 -37.04 18.16
N LEU A 452 16.07 -38.01 17.52
CA LEU A 452 15.92 -39.43 17.82
C LEU A 452 16.36 -39.77 19.25
N MET A 453 17.45 -39.16 19.74
CA MET A 453 17.93 -39.36 21.10
C MET A 453 16.93 -38.83 22.14
N VAL A 454 16.38 -37.62 21.91
CA VAL A 454 15.39 -37.01 22.80
C VAL A 454 14.10 -37.82 22.84
N LEU A 455 13.61 -38.30 21.70
CA LEU A 455 12.38 -39.10 21.66
C LEU A 455 12.55 -40.47 22.31
N ASN A 456 13.71 -41.12 22.16
CA ASN A 456 14.01 -42.36 22.86
C ASN A 456 14.07 -42.18 24.38
N GLU A 457 14.67 -41.08 24.86
CA GLU A 457 14.64 -40.70 26.29
C GLU A 457 13.20 -40.49 26.78
N GLN A 458 12.38 -39.75 26.02
CA GLN A 458 10.98 -39.50 26.36
C GLN A 458 10.16 -40.79 26.40
N LYS A 459 10.35 -41.69 25.44
CA LYS A 459 9.71 -43.02 25.43
C LYS A 459 10.06 -43.81 26.69
N PHE A 460 11.33 -43.82 27.08
CA PHE A 460 11.78 -44.52 28.28
C PHE A 460 11.11 -43.95 29.55
N LEU A 461 11.01 -42.64 29.67
CA LEU A 461 10.33 -41.98 30.79
C LEU A 461 8.84 -42.31 30.85
N VAL A 462 8.14 -42.28 29.70
CA VAL A 462 6.72 -42.63 29.61
C VAL A 462 6.49 -44.11 29.92
N GLU A 463 7.36 -45.00 29.46
CA GLU A 463 7.31 -46.43 29.83
C GLU A 463 7.49 -46.65 31.33
N GLY A 464 8.40 -45.93 31.97
CA GLY A 464 8.56 -45.93 33.43
C GLY A 464 7.31 -45.44 34.17
N GLN A 465 6.68 -44.37 33.67
CA GLN A 465 5.42 -43.85 34.23
C GLN A 465 4.27 -44.85 34.09
N ILE A 466 4.14 -45.51 32.93
CA ILE A 466 3.14 -46.56 32.69
C ILE A 466 3.34 -47.71 33.69
N GLN A 467 4.58 -48.18 33.89
CA GLN A 467 4.86 -49.24 34.87
C GLN A 467 4.49 -48.82 36.29
N GLN A 468 4.78 -47.58 36.68
CA GLN A 468 4.44 -47.05 38.00
C GLN A 468 2.93 -46.91 38.19
N PHE A 469 2.22 -46.38 37.19
CA PHE A 469 0.77 -46.19 37.25
C PHE A 469 0.01 -47.52 37.24
N THR A 470 0.56 -48.53 36.57
CA THR A 470 0.07 -49.91 36.61
C THR A 470 0.22 -50.51 38.02
N LYS A 471 1.34 -50.27 38.70
CA LYS A 471 1.53 -50.68 40.11
C LYS A 471 0.57 -49.94 41.05
N ASP A 472 0.35 -48.66 40.80
CA ASP A 472 -0.50 -47.78 41.61
C ASP A 472 -2.01 -47.91 41.28
N ARG A 473 -2.39 -48.81 40.36
CA ARG A 473 -3.77 -49.10 39.92
C ARG A 473 -4.55 -47.87 39.43
N LYS A 474 -3.85 -46.88 38.87
CA LYS A 474 -4.43 -45.66 38.29
C LYS A 474 -4.75 -45.87 36.81
N PHE A 475 -5.84 -46.59 36.54
CA PHE A 475 -6.18 -47.03 35.18
C PHE A 475 -6.76 -45.92 34.27
N ASP A 476 -7.32 -44.86 34.86
CA ASP A 476 -7.94 -43.77 34.08
C ASP A 476 -6.91 -42.93 33.31
N GLU A 477 -5.71 -42.73 33.87
CA GLU A 477 -4.62 -41.96 33.26
C GLU A 477 -3.70 -42.84 32.39
N LEU A 478 -3.80 -44.18 32.54
CA LEU A 478 -2.96 -45.15 31.83
C LEU A 478 -3.21 -45.14 30.32
N ASN A 479 -4.48 -45.01 29.91
CA ASN A 479 -4.85 -44.98 28.50
C ASN A 479 -4.18 -43.81 27.75
N SER A 480 -4.14 -42.63 28.38
CA SER A 480 -3.51 -41.44 27.80
C SER A 480 -2.00 -41.61 27.64
N LEU A 481 -1.34 -42.24 28.61
CA LEU A 481 0.09 -42.53 28.55
C LEU A 481 0.42 -43.60 27.50
N ILE A 482 -0.43 -44.61 27.33
CA ILE A 482 -0.27 -45.64 26.30
C ILE A 482 -0.39 -45.02 24.90
N THR A 483 -1.41 -44.19 24.66
CA THR A 483 -1.54 -43.48 23.38
C THR A 483 -0.34 -42.57 23.11
N ASN A 484 0.14 -41.84 24.12
CA ASN A 484 1.34 -41.01 23.99
C ASN A 484 2.59 -41.84 23.65
N LYS A 485 2.77 -43.01 24.28
CA LYS A 485 3.85 -43.94 23.97
C LYS A 485 3.77 -44.45 22.52
N GLU A 486 2.58 -44.77 22.03
CA GLU A 486 2.36 -45.24 20.66
C GLU A 486 2.71 -44.15 19.63
N GLU A 487 2.29 -42.90 19.88
CA GLU A 487 2.61 -41.75 19.04
C GLU A 487 4.13 -41.47 19.01
N ILE A 488 4.79 -41.47 20.17
CA ILE A 488 6.25 -41.30 20.25
C ILE A 488 6.97 -42.45 19.53
N SER A 489 6.49 -43.69 19.67
CA SER A 489 7.09 -44.87 19.01
C SER A 489 6.92 -44.83 17.50
N ALA A 490 5.77 -44.37 17.00
CA ALA A 490 5.54 -44.17 15.56
C ALA A 490 6.48 -43.09 14.99
N THR A 491 6.66 -41.99 15.74
CA THR A 491 7.56 -40.89 15.35
C THR A 491 9.03 -41.35 15.34
N ILE A 492 9.44 -42.15 16.32
CA ILE A 492 10.79 -42.76 16.36
C ILE A 492 10.99 -43.65 15.12
N ALA A 493 10.03 -44.53 14.79
CA ALA A 493 10.14 -45.41 13.63
C ALA A 493 10.25 -44.63 12.31
N GLN A 494 9.50 -43.53 12.17
CA GLN A 494 9.61 -42.65 11.01
C GLN A 494 10.98 -41.97 10.93
N LEU A 495 11.52 -41.50 12.05
CA LEU A 495 12.86 -40.88 12.10
C LEU A 495 13.97 -41.90 11.83
N GLU A 496 13.83 -43.14 12.28
CA GLU A 496 14.76 -44.24 11.96
C GLU A 496 14.72 -44.59 10.48
N GLU A 497 13.53 -44.61 9.86
CA GLU A 497 13.36 -44.82 8.42
C GLU A 497 13.96 -43.67 7.61
N GLU A 498 13.77 -42.41 8.05
CA GLU A 498 14.35 -41.23 7.42
C GLU A 498 15.89 -41.18 7.56
N LEU A 499 16.44 -41.63 8.70
CA LEU A 499 17.88 -41.72 8.95
C LEU A 499 18.55 -42.88 8.19
N GLY A 500 17.83 -44.00 7.97
CA GLY A 500 18.35 -45.18 7.28
C GLY A 500 19.67 -45.68 7.88
N GLU A 501 20.69 -45.88 7.02
CA GLU A 501 22.05 -46.31 7.44
C GLU A 501 22.79 -45.27 8.31
N PHE A 502 22.26 -44.05 8.46
CA PHE A 502 22.83 -42.99 9.29
C PHE A 502 22.20 -42.92 10.69
N GLY A 503 21.42 -43.93 11.10
CA GLY A 503 21.05 -44.17 12.51
C GLY A 503 22.28 -44.31 13.42
N PHE A 504 22.07 -44.47 14.73
CA PHE A 504 23.16 -44.67 15.69
C PHE A 504 23.96 -45.94 15.42
#